data_AF-A0A3R7CUK3-F1
#
_entry.id   AF-A0A3R7CUK3-F1
#
_cell.length_a   1.000
_cell.length_b   1.000
_cell.length_c   1.000
_cell.angle_alpha   90.00
_cell.angle_beta   90.00
_cell.angle_gamma   90.00
#
_symmetry.space_group_name_H-M   'P 1'
#
loop_
_entity.id
_entity.type
_entity.pdbx_description
1 polymer ?
#
loop_
_entity_poly.entity_id
_entity_poly.type
_entity_poly.pdbx_seq_one_letter_code
_entity_poly.pdbx_strand_id
1 'polypeptide(L)'
;VIERYVHYDGAGDQYVGRVVVGLPLGSGDFAVLPPHFQAGSEIVVAAAGKLNFPRLWAHQSLHGVLTKFLASLAFHMDFLVNTLPAKHPLLASVLFGDMQLATDLQSIVKLTSDTMQPTGIPPRVALHVQLNRNMEAIRSLPQEVSEGIEKLLEDKGVTDGNITQSLLEELLKKAVNDVVMTTQTHSQATTPVESNALPVHPVHFWRGRWHLLPEDFELPSVDVATGWHLWWCGSQGRGIPALLKVQPRDLTRKQAKILCEWRFAVDELQSCHRAATGSDI
;
A
#
# COMPACT_ATOMS: atom_id res chain seq x y z
N VAL A 1 -24.98 -4.62 14.49
CA VAL A 1 -23.76 -5.45 14.54
C VAL A 1 -22.88 -5.23 13.30
N ILE A 2 -23.45 -5.08 12.09
CA ILE A 2 -22.70 -4.83 10.83
C ILE A 2 -22.01 -3.45 10.80
N GLU A 3 -22.66 -2.39 11.30
CA GLU A 3 -22.07 -1.04 11.38
C GLU A 3 -20.83 -0.92 12.30
N ARG A 4 -20.57 -1.93 13.14
CA ARG A 4 -19.43 -1.94 14.07
C ARG A 4 -18.15 -2.51 13.48
N TYR A 5 -18.25 -3.17 12.32
CA TYR A 5 -17.13 -3.87 11.67
C TYR A 5 -16.85 -3.42 10.24
N VAL A 6 -17.74 -2.60 9.65
CA VAL A 6 -17.54 -2.01 8.33
C VAL A 6 -17.51 -0.50 8.49
N HIS A 7 -16.38 0.02 8.96
CA HIS A 7 -16.10 1.45 8.83
C HIS A 7 -15.61 1.70 7.41
N TYR A 8 -16.40 2.46 6.65
CA TYR A 8 -16.02 2.98 5.34
C TYR A 8 -14.94 4.05 5.54
N ASP A 9 -13.71 3.61 5.70
CA ASP A 9 -12.53 4.46 5.59
C ASP A 9 -11.96 4.27 4.18
N GLY A 10 -11.39 5.31 3.56
CA GLY A 10 -10.97 5.29 2.14
C GLY A 10 -9.90 4.24 1.79
N ALA A 11 -9.34 3.55 2.80
CA ALA A 11 -8.41 2.43 2.65
C ALA A 11 -8.96 1.09 3.20
N GLY A 12 -10.18 1.09 3.75
CA GLY A 12 -10.81 -0.10 4.32
C GLY A 12 -11.17 -1.12 3.24
N ASP A 13 -11.61 -0.66 2.07
CA ASP A 13 -11.89 -1.49 0.90
C ASP A 13 -10.65 -2.22 0.37
N GLN A 14 -9.48 -1.57 0.40
CA GLN A 14 -8.20 -2.15 -0.03
C GLN A 14 -7.77 -3.29 0.91
N TYR A 15 -7.89 -3.08 2.23
CA TYR A 15 -7.63 -4.14 3.21
C TYR A 15 -8.63 -5.29 3.08
N VAL A 16 -9.93 -4.97 3.04
CA VAL A 16 -11.00 -5.96 2.91
C VAL A 16 -10.83 -6.77 1.62
N GLY A 17 -10.47 -6.13 0.50
CA GLY A 17 -10.17 -6.80 -0.75
C GLY A 17 -9.09 -7.86 -0.60
N ARG A 18 -7.99 -7.55 0.09
CA ARG A 18 -6.91 -8.50 0.40
C ARG A 18 -7.37 -9.66 1.29
N VAL A 19 -8.22 -9.38 2.27
CA VAL A 19 -8.79 -10.42 3.14
C VAL A 19 -9.71 -11.35 2.36
N VAL A 20 -10.57 -10.80 1.50
CA VAL A 20 -11.56 -11.55 0.70
C VAL A 20 -10.88 -12.48 -0.31
N VAL A 21 -9.76 -12.07 -0.90
CA VAL A 21 -8.96 -12.94 -1.78
C VAL A 21 -8.10 -13.96 -1.02
N GLY A 22 -8.23 -14.03 0.31
CA GLY A 22 -7.64 -15.09 1.13
C GLY A 22 -6.18 -14.87 1.49
N LEU A 23 -5.66 -13.64 1.43
CA LEU A 23 -4.27 -13.40 1.81
C LEU A 23 -4.03 -13.62 3.32
N PRO A 24 -2.87 -14.18 3.70
CA PRO A 24 -2.60 -14.58 5.07
C PRO A 24 -2.35 -13.38 5.99
N LEU A 25 -3.31 -13.07 6.88
CA LEU A 25 -3.26 -11.94 7.82
C LEU A 25 -2.02 -11.88 8.73
N GLY A 26 -1.39 -13.03 8.98
CA GLY A 26 -0.24 -13.18 9.87
C GLY A 26 1.11 -13.27 9.15
N SER A 27 1.15 -13.09 7.83
CA SER A 27 2.39 -13.19 7.04
C SER A 27 2.70 -11.88 6.33
N GLY A 28 3.98 -11.67 6.04
CA GLY A 28 4.42 -10.62 5.11
C GLY A 28 3.86 -10.80 3.70
N ASP A 29 3.45 -12.01 3.33
CA ASP A 29 2.80 -12.32 2.06
C ASP A 29 1.44 -11.63 1.91
N PHE A 30 0.87 -11.11 3.01
CA PHE A 30 -0.29 -10.24 2.94
C PHE A 30 -0.02 -8.97 2.10
N ALA A 31 1.23 -8.59 1.93
CA ALA A 31 1.67 -7.46 1.11
C ALA A 31 1.95 -7.81 -0.36
N VAL A 32 1.70 -9.04 -0.82
CA VAL A 32 2.04 -9.46 -2.19
C VAL A 32 1.24 -8.64 -3.23
N LEU A 33 1.88 -8.31 -4.36
CA LEU A 33 1.18 -7.71 -5.50
C LEU A 33 0.51 -8.79 -6.34
N PRO A 34 -0.61 -8.48 -7.01
CA PRO A 34 -1.19 -9.38 -7.99
C PRO A 34 -0.23 -9.56 -9.18
N PRO A 35 -0.31 -10.69 -9.91
CA PRO A 35 0.42 -10.87 -11.16
C PRO A 35 0.16 -9.71 -12.12
N HIS A 36 1.24 -9.17 -12.68
CA HIS A 36 1.17 -8.06 -13.63
C HIS A 36 2.32 -8.14 -14.63
N PHE A 37 2.13 -7.52 -15.79
CA PHE A 37 3.17 -7.46 -16.81
C PHE A 37 4.22 -6.40 -16.46
N GLN A 38 5.47 -6.70 -16.83
CA GLN A 38 6.60 -5.78 -16.73
C GLN A 38 6.36 -4.51 -17.57
N ALA A 39 6.81 -3.37 -17.06
CA ALA A 39 6.77 -2.09 -17.78
C ALA A 39 7.51 -2.18 -19.12
N GLY A 40 6.97 -1.55 -20.17
CA GLY A 40 7.52 -1.62 -21.53
C GLY A 40 6.97 -2.78 -22.38
N SER A 41 6.08 -3.61 -21.82
CA SER A 41 5.47 -4.75 -22.51
C SER A 41 4.11 -4.43 -23.14
N GLU A 42 3.72 -3.15 -23.21
CA GLU A 42 2.35 -2.72 -23.51
C GLU A 42 1.89 -3.17 -24.90
N ILE A 43 2.79 -3.19 -25.88
CA ILE A 43 2.49 -3.59 -27.26
C ILE A 43 2.13 -5.08 -27.31
N VAL A 44 2.94 -5.93 -26.66
CA VAL A 44 2.74 -7.39 -26.62
C VAL A 44 1.45 -7.71 -25.87
N VAL A 45 1.24 -7.06 -24.72
CA VAL A 45 0.03 -7.22 -23.90
C VAL A 45 -1.21 -6.77 -24.66
N ALA A 46 -1.15 -5.67 -25.40
CA ALA A 46 -2.28 -5.19 -26.19
C ALA A 46 -2.63 -6.13 -27.35
N ALA A 47 -1.63 -6.72 -28.02
CA ALA A 47 -1.85 -7.74 -29.05
C ALA A 47 -2.50 -9.00 -28.45
N ALA A 48 -1.96 -9.49 -27.33
CA ALA A 48 -2.49 -10.65 -26.63
C ALA A 48 -3.91 -10.42 -26.10
N GLY A 49 -4.18 -9.22 -25.57
CA GLY A 49 -5.49 -8.82 -25.07
C GLY A 49 -6.56 -8.78 -26.16
N LYS A 50 -6.24 -8.23 -27.33
CA LYS A 50 -7.13 -8.25 -28.52
C LYS A 50 -7.45 -9.66 -28.97
N LEU A 51 -6.45 -10.56 -28.92
CA LEU A 51 -6.61 -11.93 -29.35
C LEU A 51 -7.47 -12.75 -28.38
N ASN A 52 -7.23 -12.61 -27.07
CA ASN A 52 -7.92 -13.40 -26.04
C ASN A 52 -9.31 -12.84 -25.68
N PHE A 53 -9.51 -11.52 -25.79
CA PHE A 53 -10.75 -10.86 -25.38
C PHE A 53 -11.31 -9.93 -26.47
N PRO A 54 -11.51 -10.37 -27.73
CA PRO A 54 -11.73 -9.48 -28.87
C PRO A 54 -12.91 -8.52 -28.69
N ARG A 55 -14.01 -8.97 -28.09
CA ARG A 55 -15.18 -8.12 -27.83
C ARG A 55 -14.98 -7.17 -26.65
N LEU A 56 -14.39 -7.65 -25.56
CA LEU A 56 -14.19 -6.85 -24.35
C LEU A 56 -13.06 -5.84 -24.52
N TRP A 57 -12.03 -6.19 -25.30
CA TRP A 57 -10.89 -5.32 -25.61
C TRP A 57 -11.27 -4.15 -26.52
N ALA A 58 -12.45 -4.17 -27.16
CA ALA A 58 -12.97 -3.00 -27.86
C ALA A 58 -13.25 -1.83 -26.90
N HIS A 59 -13.50 -2.12 -25.62
CA HIS A 59 -13.79 -1.11 -24.60
C HIS A 59 -12.51 -0.74 -23.84
N GLN A 60 -12.00 0.47 -24.10
CA GLN A 60 -10.77 0.98 -23.45
C GLN A 60 -10.85 1.02 -21.92
N SER A 61 -12.05 1.29 -21.37
CA SER A 61 -12.28 1.28 -19.93
C SER A 61 -12.01 -0.07 -19.26
N LEU A 62 -12.07 -1.18 -20.02
CA LEU A 62 -11.83 -2.52 -19.50
C LEU A 62 -10.38 -2.97 -19.64
N HIS A 63 -9.53 -2.23 -20.39
CA HIS A 63 -8.15 -2.65 -20.66
C HIS A 63 -7.36 -2.92 -19.40
N GLY A 64 -7.50 -2.07 -18.38
CA GLY A 64 -6.81 -2.24 -17.10
C GLY A 64 -7.15 -3.58 -16.42
N VAL A 65 -8.45 -3.88 -16.29
CA VAL A 65 -8.92 -5.11 -15.64
C VAL A 65 -8.56 -6.35 -16.47
N LEU A 66 -8.78 -6.30 -17.78
CA LEU A 66 -8.45 -7.41 -18.69
C LEU A 66 -6.95 -7.71 -18.70
N THR A 67 -6.11 -6.68 -18.60
CA THR A 67 -4.66 -6.84 -18.50
C THR A 67 -4.25 -7.58 -17.23
N LYS A 68 -4.84 -7.23 -16.07
CA LYS A 68 -4.57 -7.94 -14.80
C LYS A 68 -5.12 -9.37 -14.83
N PHE A 69 -6.26 -9.57 -15.46
CA PHE A 69 -6.82 -10.91 -15.64
C PHE A 69 -5.92 -11.78 -16.52
N LEU A 70 -5.42 -11.25 -17.64
CA LEU A 70 -4.49 -11.96 -18.51
C LEU A 70 -3.19 -12.32 -17.80
N ALA A 71 -2.61 -11.38 -17.04
CA ALA A 71 -1.41 -11.64 -16.26
C ALA A 71 -1.62 -12.74 -15.21
N SER A 72 -2.80 -12.75 -14.58
CA SER A 72 -3.16 -13.79 -13.60
C SER A 72 -3.30 -15.16 -14.26
N LEU A 73 -3.92 -15.24 -15.45
CA LEU A 73 -4.02 -16.49 -16.20
C LEU A 73 -2.66 -17.01 -16.64
N ALA A 74 -1.79 -16.15 -17.17
CA ALA A 74 -0.45 -16.53 -17.60
C ALA A 74 0.40 -17.02 -16.41
N PHE A 75 0.37 -16.30 -15.28
CA PHE A 75 1.10 -16.69 -14.07
C PHE A 75 0.64 -18.05 -13.51
N HIS A 76 -0.67 -18.30 -13.49
CA HIS A 76 -1.23 -19.53 -12.93
C HIS A 76 -1.46 -20.64 -13.96
N MET A 77 -0.90 -20.52 -15.17
CA MET A 77 -1.22 -21.43 -16.27
C MET A 77 -0.92 -22.88 -15.92
N ASP A 78 0.27 -23.18 -15.37
CA ASP A 78 0.67 -24.53 -15.01
C ASP A 78 -0.25 -25.13 -13.95
N PHE A 79 -0.63 -24.32 -12.95
CA PHE A 79 -1.58 -24.74 -11.93
C PHE A 79 -2.94 -25.05 -12.53
N LEU A 80 -3.44 -24.21 -13.43
CA LEU A 80 -4.74 -24.37 -14.07
C LEU A 80 -4.79 -25.60 -14.98
N VAL A 81 -3.73 -25.85 -15.75
CA VAL A 81 -3.61 -27.05 -16.60
C VAL A 81 -3.59 -28.33 -15.76
N ASN A 82 -2.87 -28.32 -14.63
CA ASN A 82 -2.76 -29.49 -13.76
C ASN A 82 -4.00 -29.75 -12.89
N THR A 83 -4.79 -28.71 -12.60
CA THR A 83 -5.92 -28.79 -11.66
C THR A 83 -7.27 -28.91 -12.36
N LEU A 84 -7.43 -28.29 -13.53
CA LEU A 84 -8.71 -28.29 -14.24
C LEU A 84 -8.94 -29.60 -15.01
N PRO A 85 -10.19 -30.06 -15.16
CA PRO A 85 -10.50 -31.19 -16.02
C PRO A 85 -10.07 -30.92 -17.46
N ALA A 86 -9.58 -31.94 -18.18
CA ALA A 86 -9.12 -31.81 -19.57
C ALA A 86 -10.17 -31.24 -20.54
N LYS A 87 -11.47 -31.35 -20.21
CA LYS A 87 -12.59 -30.81 -21.01
C LYS A 87 -13.00 -29.39 -20.59
N HIS A 88 -12.26 -28.74 -19.69
CA HIS A 88 -12.63 -27.44 -19.18
C HIS A 88 -12.52 -26.36 -20.28
N PRO A 89 -13.55 -25.52 -20.49
CA PRO A 89 -13.57 -24.54 -21.60
C PRO A 89 -12.39 -23.55 -21.61
N LEU A 90 -11.84 -23.22 -20.44
CA LEU A 90 -10.66 -22.35 -20.34
C LEU A 90 -9.44 -22.93 -21.08
N LEU A 91 -9.25 -24.26 -21.03
CA LEU A 91 -8.11 -24.93 -21.69
C LEU A 91 -8.26 -24.94 -23.21
N ALA A 92 -9.47 -24.72 -23.73
CA ALA A 92 -9.72 -24.52 -25.15
C ALA A 92 -9.62 -23.06 -25.61
N SER A 93 -9.28 -22.13 -24.71
CA SER A 93 -9.09 -20.73 -25.07
C SER A 93 -7.74 -20.49 -25.76
N VAL A 94 -7.61 -19.36 -26.45
CA VAL A 94 -6.44 -19.06 -27.29
C VAL A 94 -5.15 -19.08 -26.48
N LEU A 95 -5.15 -18.50 -25.27
CA LEU A 95 -3.99 -18.48 -24.38
C LEU A 95 -3.44 -19.88 -24.06
N PHE A 96 -4.31 -20.87 -23.87
CA PHE A 96 -3.92 -22.24 -23.50
C PHE A 96 -3.66 -23.13 -24.73
N GLY A 97 -4.12 -22.70 -25.91
CA GLY A 97 -3.86 -23.39 -27.18
C GLY A 97 -2.56 -22.96 -27.87
N ASP A 98 -2.10 -21.72 -27.65
CA ASP A 98 -0.88 -21.18 -28.23
C ASP A 98 0.29 -21.19 -27.23
N MET A 99 1.15 -22.19 -27.35
CA MET A 99 2.28 -22.39 -26.45
C MET A 99 3.34 -21.28 -26.55
N GLN A 100 3.51 -20.65 -27.72
CA GLN A 100 4.47 -19.56 -27.89
C GLN A 100 3.97 -18.31 -27.17
N LEU A 101 2.72 -17.91 -27.45
CA LEU A 101 2.09 -16.78 -26.78
C LEU A 101 2.09 -16.94 -25.26
N ALA A 102 1.76 -18.14 -24.78
CA ALA A 102 1.78 -18.44 -23.35
C ALA A 102 3.17 -18.26 -22.73
N THR A 103 4.21 -18.80 -23.37
CA THR A 103 5.59 -18.72 -22.89
C THR A 103 6.08 -17.26 -22.88
N ASP A 104 5.79 -16.52 -23.94
CA ASP A 104 6.14 -15.10 -24.07
C ASP A 104 5.49 -14.29 -22.95
N LEU A 105 4.19 -14.48 -22.73
CA LEU A 105 3.46 -13.79 -21.65
C LEU A 105 3.96 -14.18 -20.26
N GLN A 106 4.24 -15.46 -20.00
CA GLN A 106 4.79 -15.91 -18.73
C GLN A 106 6.14 -15.25 -18.43
N SER A 107 7.01 -15.09 -19.43
CA SER A 107 8.34 -14.50 -19.26
C SER A 107 8.31 -13.04 -18.78
N ILE A 108 7.26 -12.30 -19.14
CA ILE A 108 7.08 -10.88 -18.82
C ILE A 108 6.16 -10.63 -17.61
N VAL A 109 5.59 -11.67 -17.00
CA VAL A 109 4.80 -11.51 -15.76
C VAL A 109 5.72 -11.43 -14.54
N LYS A 110 5.42 -10.48 -13.65
CA LYS A 110 6.12 -10.23 -12.39
C LYS A 110 5.13 -10.18 -11.22
N LEU A 111 5.67 -10.46 -10.02
CA LEU A 111 5.01 -10.27 -8.73
C LEU A 111 5.58 -9.10 -7.93
N THR A 112 6.65 -8.49 -8.42
CA THR A 112 7.32 -7.33 -7.83
C THR A 112 7.30 -6.17 -8.81
N SER A 113 7.25 -4.95 -8.29
CA SER A 113 7.16 -3.74 -9.09
C SER A 113 7.82 -2.58 -8.40
N ASP A 114 8.53 -1.76 -9.17
CA ASP A 114 9.05 -0.47 -8.70
C ASP A 114 7.99 0.63 -8.82
N THR A 115 6.99 0.45 -9.68
CA THR A 115 5.95 1.44 -9.96
C THR A 115 4.64 1.17 -9.20
N MET A 116 4.37 -0.08 -8.85
CA MET A 116 3.18 -0.48 -8.10
C MET A 116 3.53 -0.79 -6.65
N GLN A 117 2.82 -0.15 -5.72
CA GLN A 117 2.95 -0.41 -4.29
C GLN A 117 1.71 -1.13 -3.73
N PRO A 118 1.89 -2.13 -2.85
CA PRO A 118 0.76 -2.84 -2.27
C PRO A 118 0.05 -1.93 -1.25
N THR A 119 -1.27 -1.77 -1.43
CA THR A 119 -2.10 -0.94 -0.56
C THR A 119 -2.97 -1.80 0.38
N GLY A 120 -3.64 -1.17 1.36
CA GLY A 120 -4.49 -1.89 2.31
C GLY A 120 -3.74 -2.78 3.32
N ILE A 121 -2.47 -2.47 3.62
CA ILE A 121 -1.65 -3.25 4.55
C ILE A 121 -1.85 -2.74 5.98
N PRO A 122 -2.30 -3.59 6.94
CA PRO A 122 -2.38 -3.20 8.34
C PRO A 122 -0.99 -2.94 8.95
N PRO A 123 -0.86 -2.01 9.90
CA PRO A 123 0.41 -1.73 10.59
C PRO A 123 1.06 -2.99 11.18
N ARG A 124 0.25 -3.93 11.68
CA ARG A 124 0.73 -5.20 12.23
C ARG A 124 1.47 -6.05 11.19
N VAL A 125 0.99 -6.10 9.96
CA VAL A 125 1.65 -6.85 8.88
C VAL A 125 2.98 -6.18 8.54
N ALA A 126 2.99 -4.84 8.44
CA ALA A 126 4.22 -4.10 8.19
C ALA A 126 5.28 -4.35 9.28
N LEU A 127 4.87 -4.35 10.55
CA LEU A 127 5.75 -4.70 11.67
C LEU A 127 6.24 -6.15 11.57
N HIS A 128 5.39 -7.10 11.18
CA HIS A 128 5.79 -8.49 11.02
C HIS A 128 6.83 -8.67 9.90
N VAL A 129 6.67 -7.95 8.78
CA VAL A 129 7.66 -7.93 7.69
C VAL A 129 9.01 -7.40 8.18
N GLN A 130 9.01 -6.29 8.92
CA GLN A 130 10.24 -5.72 9.49
C GLN A 130 10.89 -6.68 10.49
N LEU A 131 10.11 -7.32 11.35
CA LEU A 131 10.62 -8.24 12.36
C LEU A 131 11.24 -9.49 11.74
N ASN A 132 10.62 -10.04 10.69
CA ASN A 132 11.19 -11.13 9.91
C ASN A 132 12.53 -10.74 9.26
N ARG A 133 12.59 -9.57 8.60
CA ARG A 133 13.83 -9.05 8.00
C ARG A 133 14.93 -8.87 9.04
N ASN A 134 14.60 -8.30 10.20
CA ASN A 134 15.56 -8.13 11.29
C ASN A 134 16.05 -9.47 11.82
N MET A 135 15.16 -10.47 11.93
CA MET A 135 15.54 -11.80 12.41
C MET A 135 16.44 -12.53 11.41
N GLU A 136 16.20 -12.37 10.12
CA GLU A 136 17.07 -12.88 9.04
C GLU A 136 18.45 -12.21 9.09
N ALA A 137 18.50 -10.88 9.20
CA ALA A 137 19.75 -10.15 9.35
C ALA A 137 20.52 -10.60 10.61
N ILE A 138 19.85 -10.73 11.76
CA ILE A 138 20.48 -11.22 13.00
C ILE A 138 21.05 -12.64 12.83
N ARG A 139 20.38 -13.49 12.06
CA ARG A 139 20.84 -14.86 11.77
C ARG A 139 22.01 -14.89 10.80
N SER A 140 22.15 -13.91 9.90
CA SER A 140 23.30 -13.81 8.98
C SER A 140 24.54 -13.20 9.64
N LEU A 141 24.38 -12.41 10.71
CA LEU A 141 25.49 -11.76 11.43
C LEU A 141 26.68 -12.70 11.75
N PRO A 142 26.50 -13.92 12.30
CA PRO A 142 27.64 -14.77 12.65
C PRO A 142 28.46 -15.18 11.42
N GLN A 143 27.80 -15.39 10.28
CA GLN A 143 28.46 -15.76 9.04
C GLN A 143 29.23 -14.56 8.47
N GLU A 144 28.59 -13.39 8.40
CA GLU A 144 29.24 -12.15 7.95
C GLU A 144 30.45 -11.78 8.83
N VAL A 145 30.35 -11.98 10.14
CA VAL A 145 31.46 -11.77 11.07
C VAL A 145 32.58 -12.80 10.84
N SER A 146 32.25 -14.08 10.61
CA SER A 146 33.26 -15.11 10.33
C SER A 146 34.00 -14.83 9.02
N GLU A 147 33.27 -14.53 7.94
CA GLU A 147 33.84 -14.17 6.64
C GLU A 147 34.69 -12.89 6.74
N GLY A 148 34.25 -11.90 7.52
CA GLY A 148 35.02 -10.69 7.81
C GLY A 148 36.31 -10.98 8.57
N ILE A 149 36.28 -11.89 9.56
CA ILE A 149 37.47 -12.31 10.32
C ILE A 149 38.44 -13.07 9.42
N GLU A 150 37.98 -14.02 8.61
CA GLU A 150 38.81 -14.78 7.67
C GLU A 150 39.54 -13.85 6.69
N LYS A 151 38.80 -12.93 6.08
CA LYS A 151 39.36 -11.94 5.15
C LYS A 151 40.41 -11.04 5.82
N LEU A 152 40.19 -10.64 7.07
CA LEU A 152 41.16 -9.83 7.82
C LEU A 152 42.39 -10.64 8.26
N LEU A 153 42.23 -11.94 8.54
CA LEU A 153 43.34 -12.83 8.85
C LEU A 153 44.25 -13.06 7.63
N GLU A 154 43.65 -13.20 6.45
CA GLU A 154 44.35 -13.29 5.16
C GLU A 154 45.08 -11.98 4.82
N ASP A 155 44.41 -10.84 4.92
CA ASP A 155 44.98 -9.51 4.62
C ASP A 155 46.14 -9.14 5.56
N LYS A 156 46.10 -9.62 6.81
CA LYS A 156 47.16 -9.39 7.80
C LYS A 156 48.29 -10.42 7.78
N GLY A 157 48.24 -11.42 6.89
CA GLY A 157 49.33 -12.40 6.71
C GLY A 157 49.71 -13.11 8.01
N VAL A 158 48.73 -13.65 8.74
CA VAL A 158 48.94 -14.41 9.99
C VAL A 158 49.55 -15.79 9.66
N THR A 159 50.81 -15.81 9.22
CA THR A 159 51.55 -17.04 8.89
C THR A 159 52.50 -17.48 10.01
N ASP A 160 52.78 -16.63 11.01
CA ASP A 160 53.80 -16.89 12.05
C ASP A 160 53.22 -17.07 13.47
N GLY A 161 52.25 -17.98 13.61
CA GLY A 161 52.03 -18.79 14.83
C GLY A 161 51.62 -18.12 16.15
N ASN A 162 51.65 -16.79 16.28
CA ASN A 162 51.33 -16.09 17.53
C ASN A 162 50.22 -15.06 17.33
N ILE A 163 48.97 -15.51 17.45
CA ILE A 163 47.81 -14.62 17.55
C ILE A 163 47.78 -14.05 18.97
N THR A 164 48.08 -12.76 19.13
CA THR A 164 47.94 -12.07 20.42
C THR A 164 46.47 -11.74 20.70
N GLN A 165 46.04 -11.84 21.96
CA GLN A 165 44.67 -11.52 22.39
C GLN A 165 44.24 -10.11 21.97
N SER A 166 45.17 -9.14 22.00
CA SER A 166 44.92 -7.77 21.55
C SER A 166 44.60 -7.67 20.06
N LEU A 167 45.28 -8.47 19.21
CA LEU A 167 45.00 -8.53 17.78
C LEU A 167 43.61 -9.14 17.54
N LEU A 168 43.26 -10.21 18.28
CA LEU A 168 41.93 -10.81 18.19
C LEU A 168 40.83 -9.82 18.59
N GLU A 169 41.00 -9.08 19.68
CA GLU A 169 40.03 -8.06 20.12
C GLU A 169 39.88 -6.91 19.11
N GLU A 170 40.97 -6.47 18.49
CA GLU A 170 40.93 -5.45 17.44
C GLU A 170 40.21 -5.95 16.19
N LEU A 171 40.48 -7.19 15.78
CA LEU A 171 39.83 -7.84 14.65
C LEU A 171 38.32 -8.00 14.88
N LEU A 172 37.92 -8.42 16.09
CA LEU A 172 36.52 -8.60 16.45
C LEU A 172 35.78 -7.25 16.47
N LYS A 173 36.38 -6.20 17.04
CA LYS A 173 35.82 -4.84 17.01
C LYS A 173 35.66 -4.31 15.59
N LYS A 174 36.63 -4.55 14.72
CA LYS A 174 36.60 -4.08 13.33
C LYS A 174 35.53 -4.82 12.51
N ALA A 175 35.48 -6.14 12.60
CA ALA A 175 34.46 -6.95 11.91
C ALA A 175 33.04 -6.58 12.37
N VAL A 176 32.82 -6.41 13.68
CA VAL A 176 31.53 -5.96 14.21
C VAL A 176 31.17 -4.56 13.70
N ASN A 177 32.12 -3.63 13.67
CA ASN A 177 31.85 -2.28 13.15
C ASN A 177 31.51 -2.28 11.66
N ASP A 178 32.19 -3.08 10.83
CA ASP A 178 31.92 -3.16 9.39
C ASP A 178 30.50 -3.72 9.14
N VAL A 179 30.08 -4.73 9.91
CA VAL A 179 28.73 -5.30 9.85
C VAL A 179 27.67 -4.30 10.36
N VAL A 180 27.95 -3.57 11.45
CA VAL A 180 27.04 -2.51 11.96
C VAL A 180 26.89 -1.37 10.97
N MET A 181 27.96 -0.96 10.28
CA MET A 181 27.88 0.08 9.24
C MET A 181 27.08 -0.38 8.01
N THR A 182 27.24 -1.65 7.61
CA THR A 182 26.53 -2.25 6.46
C THR A 182 25.02 -2.41 6.73
N THR A 183 24.66 -2.79 7.97
CA THR A 183 23.26 -2.92 8.40
C THR A 183 22.57 -1.55 8.60
N GLN A 184 23.31 -0.51 9.00
CA GLN A 184 22.79 0.86 9.07
C GLN A 184 22.54 1.48 7.69
N THR A 185 23.36 1.16 6.68
CA THR A 185 23.13 1.63 5.30
C THR A 185 21.89 0.98 4.67
N HIS A 186 21.61 -0.29 4.96
CA HIS A 186 20.38 -0.95 4.52
C HIS A 186 19.11 -0.43 5.22
N SER A 187 19.24 0.18 6.39
CA SER A 187 18.13 0.83 7.10
C SER A 187 17.82 2.24 6.58
N GLN A 188 18.69 2.81 5.72
CA GLN A 188 18.53 4.14 5.12
C GLN A 188 18.09 4.12 3.65
N ALA A 189 17.65 2.98 3.12
CA ALA A 189 16.74 2.96 1.97
C ALA A 189 15.37 3.49 2.44
N THR A 190 15.33 4.80 2.67
CA THR A 190 14.13 5.58 2.91
C THR A 190 13.35 5.53 1.60
N THR A 191 12.53 4.49 1.41
CA THR A 191 11.28 4.70 0.68
C THR A 191 10.65 5.92 1.34
N PRO A 192 10.22 6.95 0.57
CA PRO A 192 9.41 7.99 1.15
C PRO A 192 8.16 7.30 1.66
N VAL A 193 8.15 7.02 2.97
CA VAL A 193 6.94 6.71 3.70
C VAL A 193 6.21 8.03 3.66
N GLU A 194 5.41 8.24 2.63
CA GLU A 194 4.24 9.08 2.74
C GLU A 194 3.46 8.48 3.90
N SER A 195 3.71 9.06 5.08
CA SER A 195 2.89 8.85 6.25
C SER A 195 1.48 9.20 5.83
N ASN A 196 0.68 8.18 5.53
CA ASN A 196 -0.76 8.17 5.80
C ASN A 196 -0.98 8.23 7.32
N ALA A 197 -0.29 9.14 8.01
CA ALA A 197 -0.78 9.66 9.26
C ALA A 197 -2.11 10.32 8.88
N LEU A 198 -3.21 9.78 9.40
CA LEU A 198 -4.45 10.54 9.49
C LEU A 198 -4.06 11.97 9.88
N PRO A 199 -4.52 13.00 9.16
CA PRO A 199 -4.06 14.34 9.43
C PRO A 199 -4.31 14.64 10.90
N VAL A 200 -3.21 14.78 11.65
CA VAL A 200 -3.25 15.05 13.08
C VAL A 200 -3.70 16.49 13.19
N HIS A 201 -5.01 16.70 13.22
CA HIS A 201 -5.56 18.03 13.46
C HIS A 201 -5.19 18.40 14.91
N PRO A 202 -4.49 19.52 15.12
CA PRO A 202 -4.13 19.95 16.46
C PRO A 202 -5.43 20.16 17.26
N VAL A 203 -5.50 19.52 18.43
CA VAL A 203 -6.62 19.70 19.35
C VAL A 203 -6.36 20.95 20.18
N HIS A 204 -7.32 21.86 20.21
CA HIS A 204 -7.21 23.13 20.92
C HIS A 204 -7.93 23.05 22.28
N PHE A 205 -7.37 23.68 23.31
CA PHE A 205 -8.00 23.74 24.64
C PHE A 205 -8.39 25.18 24.97
N TRP A 206 -9.70 25.45 25.00
CA TRP A 206 -10.25 26.75 25.37
C TRP A 206 -11.55 26.57 26.15
N ARG A 207 -11.90 27.54 27.01
CA ARG A 207 -13.05 27.46 27.95
C ARG A 207 -13.14 26.17 28.79
N GLY A 208 -11.99 25.60 29.14
CA GLY A 208 -11.91 24.40 29.97
C GLY A 208 -12.28 23.09 29.25
N ARG A 209 -12.32 23.07 27.92
CA ARG A 209 -12.65 21.88 27.11
C ARG A 209 -11.75 21.76 25.87
N TRP A 210 -11.71 20.55 25.32
CA TRP A 210 -10.99 20.22 24.09
C TRP A 210 -11.88 20.45 22.87
N HIS A 211 -11.32 21.07 21.84
CA HIS A 211 -11.98 21.52 20.62
C HIS A 211 -11.16 21.17 19.38
N LEU A 212 -11.84 20.89 18.27
CA LEU A 212 -11.23 20.57 16.97
C LEU A 212 -10.76 21.82 16.18
N LEU A 213 -11.14 23.01 16.65
CA LEU A 213 -10.86 24.29 16.00
C LEU A 213 -10.38 25.32 17.05
N PRO A 214 -9.56 26.31 16.63
CA PRO A 214 -9.16 27.45 17.47
C PRO A 214 -10.34 28.33 17.97
N GLU A 215 -10.11 29.01 19.10
CA GLU A 215 -10.80 30.23 19.60
C GLU A 215 -11.52 31.08 18.54
N ASP A 216 -10.69 31.53 17.62
CA ASP A 216 -10.85 32.62 16.68
C ASP A 216 -11.21 32.13 15.27
N PHE A 217 -11.53 30.85 15.12
CA PHE A 217 -11.85 30.28 13.81
C PHE A 217 -13.15 30.84 13.24
N GLU A 218 -13.07 31.36 12.02
CA GLU A 218 -14.21 31.82 11.24
C GLU A 218 -14.42 30.94 10.01
N LEU A 219 -15.68 30.55 9.76
CA LEU A 219 -16.03 29.78 8.57
C LEU A 219 -15.81 30.65 7.32
N PRO A 220 -15.10 30.13 6.30
CA PRO A 220 -14.83 30.90 5.10
C PRO A 220 -16.11 31.09 4.29
N SER A 221 -16.35 32.30 3.78
CA SER A 221 -17.41 32.56 2.81
C SER A 221 -16.98 32.02 1.44
N VAL A 222 -17.50 30.86 1.04
CA VAL A 222 -17.14 30.16 -0.19
C VAL A 222 -18.39 29.81 -1.02
N ASP A 223 -18.18 29.45 -2.28
CA ASP A 223 -19.23 28.92 -3.15
C ASP A 223 -19.66 27.51 -2.73
N VAL A 224 -20.82 27.08 -3.23
CA VAL A 224 -21.45 25.81 -2.83
C VAL A 224 -20.56 24.59 -3.09
N ALA A 225 -19.81 24.58 -4.20
CA ALA A 225 -18.93 23.46 -4.54
C ALA A 225 -17.73 23.35 -3.57
N THR A 226 -17.10 24.48 -3.26
CA THR A 226 -16.01 24.51 -2.25
C THR A 226 -16.55 24.22 -0.84
N GLY A 227 -17.75 24.71 -0.51
CA GLY A 227 -18.43 24.40 0.74
C GLY A 227 -18.70 22.91 0.91
N TRP A 228 -19.17 22.24 -0.15
CA TRP A 228 -19.35 20.79 -0.20
C TRP A 228 -18.04 20.03 0.00
N HIS A 229 -16.96 20.48 -0.65
CA HIS A 229 -15.63 19.88 -0.48
C HIS A 229 -15.11 20.03 0.96
N LEU A 230 -15.24 21.21 1.57
CA LEU A 230 -14.84 21.45 2.96
C LEU A 230 -15.68 20.64 3.96
N TRP A 231 -16.96 20.38 3.64
CA TRP A 231 -17.84 19.59 4.47
C TRP A 231 -17.37 18.16 4.66
N TRP A 232 -16.98 17.50 3.56
CA TRP A 232 -16.59 16.10 3.55
C TRP A 232 -15.08 15.87 3.75
N CYS A 233 -14.25 16.71 3.13
CA CYS A 233 -12.80 16.49 3.06
C CYS A 233 -12.00 17.45 3.95
N GLY A 234 -12.58 18.59 4.35
CA GLY A 234 -11.84 19.65 5.01
C GLY A 234 -10.78 20.29 4.12
N SER A 235 -9.82 21.00 4.72
CA SER A 235 -8.66 21.57 4.00
C SER A 235 -7.41 21.51 4.87
N GLN A 236 -6.48 20.63 4.49
CA GLN A 236 -5.22 20.42 5.21
C GLN A 236 -4.33 21.67 5.20
N GLY A 237 -4.23 22.35 4.05
CA GLY A 237 -3.43 23.57 3.91
C GLY A 237 -3.93 24.75 4.76
N ARG A 238 -5.17 24.68 5.28
CA ARG A 238 -5.76 25.69 6.16
C ARG A 238 -6.02 25.19 7.58
N GLY A 239 -5.62 23.95 7.89
CA GLY A 239 -5.89 23.32 9.19
C GLY A 239 -7.38 23.07 9.47
N ILE A 240 -8.24 23.06 8.45
CA ILE A 240 -9.69 22.89 8.59
C ILE A 240 -10.02 21.40 8.56
N PRO A 241 -10.51 20.79 9.65
CA PRO A 241 -11.03 19.43 9.62
C PRO A 241 -12.32 19.36 8.81
N ALA A 242 -12.71 18.16 8.35
CA ALA A 242 -13.99 17.95 7.70
C ALA A 242 -15.13 18.49 8.57
N LEU A 243 -15.90 19.46 8.05
CA LEU A 243 -16.88 20.20 8.84
C LEU A 243 -18.00 19.32 9.39
N LEU A 244 -18.26 18.17 8.77
CA LEU A 244 -19.18 17.15 9.30
C LEU A 244 -18.78 16.66 10.71
N LYS A 245 -17.47 16.66 11.03
CA LYS A 245 -16.94 16.23 12.33
C LYS A 245 -16.95 17.37 13.37
N VAL A 246 -17.13 18.61 12.92
CA VAL A 246 -17.16 19.81 13.77
C VAL A 246 -18.54 19.94 14.40
N GLN A 247 -18.59 20.13 15.72
CA GLN A 247 -19.85 20.33 16.40
C GLN A 247 -20.08 21.81 16.68
N PRO A 248 -21.34 22.27 16.83
CA PRO A 248 -21.65 23.68 17.16
C PRO A 248 -20.97 24.19 18.44
N ARG A 249 -20.50 23.26 19.30
CA ARG A 249 -19.73 23.56 20.52
C ARG A 249 -18.25 23.87 20.27
N ASP A 250 -17.73 23.52 19.10
CA ASP A 250 -16.33 23.77 18.70
C ASP A 250 -16.16 25.12 18.01
N LEU A 251 -17.21 25.94 18.01
CA LEU A 251 -17.26 27.24 17.37
C LEU A 251 -17.86 28.29 18.31
N THR A 252 -17.59 29.56 18.03
CA THR A 252 -18.31 30.66 18.67
C THR A 252 -19.80 30.62 18.31
N ARG A 253 -20.68 31.20 19.14
CA ARG A 253 -22.14 31.18 18.92
C ARG A 253 -22.57 31.73 17.54
N LYS A 254 -21.81 32.69 16.98
CA LYS A 254 -22.04 33.24 15.65
C LYS A 254 -21.68 32.22 14.56
N GLN A 255 -20.50 31.62 14.64
CA GLN A 255 -20.02 30.64 13.66
C GLN A 255 -20.78 29.30 13.75
N ALA A 256 -21.23 28.91 14.93
CA ALA A 256 -22.11 27.77 15.15
C ALA A 256 -23.45 27.91 14.39
N LYS A 257 -23.99 29.14 14.30
CA LYS A 257 -25.20 29.41 13.51
C LYS A 257 -24.95 29.21 12.01
N ILE A 258 -23.83 29.73 11.51
CA ILE A 258 -23.42 29.58 10.10
C ILE A 258 -23.18 28.10 9.77
N LEU A 259 -22.55 27.33 10.66
CA LEU A 259 -22.37 25.89 10.48
C LEU A 259 -23.71 25.15 10.37
N CYS A 260 -24.73 25.57 11.12
CA CYS A 260 -26.08 24.98 11.02
C CYS A 260 -26.74 25.31 9.67
N GLU A 261 -26.52 26.51 9.13
CA GLU A 261 -26.99 26.88 7.79
C GLU A 261 -26.31 26.04 6.70
N TRP A 262 -25.01 25.78 6.83
CA TRP A 262 -24.26 24.88 5.95
C TRP A 262 -24.78 23.44 6.02
N ARG A 263 -25.05 22.95 7.24
CA ARG A 263 -25.61 21.62 7.45
C ARG A 263 -26.95 21.46 6.74
N PHE A 264 -27.83 22.45 6.90
CA PHE A 264 -29.12 22.48 6.23
C PHE A 264 -28.98 22.45 4.70
N ALA A 265 -28.07 23.26 4.14
CA ALA A 265 -27.81 23.28 2.70
C ALA A 265 -27.26 21.93 2.18
N VAL A 266 -26.39 21.29 2.94
CA VAL A 266 -25.83 19.96 2.59
C VAL A 266 -26.91 18.88 2.66
N ASP A 267 -27.76 18.89 3.68
CA ASP A 267 -28.86 17.93 3.83
C ASP A 267 -29.85 18.06 2.64
N GLU A 268 -30.14 19.27 2.19
CA GLU A 268 -31.02 19.51 1.03
C GLU A 268 -30.38 19.04 -0.29
N LEU A 269 -29.07 19.27 -0.46
CA LEU A 269 -28.31 18.77 -1.61
C LEU A 269 -28.25 17.24 -1.63
N GLN A 270 -28.11 16.61 -0.46
CA GLN A 270 -28.14 15.15 -0.33
C GLN A 270 -29.53 14.60 -0.64
N SER A 271 -30.59 15.29 -0.20
CA SER A 271 -31.99 14.96 -0.55
C SER A 271 -32.24 15.04 -2.06
N CYS A 272 -31.78 16.12 -2.70
CA CYS A 272 -31.85 16.28 -4.16
C CYS A 272 -31.09 15.18 -4.90
N HIS A 273 -29.89 14.82 -4.41
CA HIS A 273 -29.12 13.73 -5.00
C HIS A 273 -29.84 12.39 -4.89
N ARG A 274 -30.32 12.04 -3.69
CA ARG A 274 -31.07 10.80 -3.42
C ARG A 274 -32.31 10.69 -4.30
N ALA A 275 -33.03 11.80 -4.49
CA ALA A 275 -34.20 11.84 -5.38
C ALA A 275 -33.83 11.60 -6.86
N ALA A 276 -32.63 12.03 -7.30
CA ALA A 276 -32.17 11.89 -8.68
C ALA A 276 -31.53 10.52 -8.98
N THR A 277 -30.82 9.91 -8.02
CA THR A 277 -30.02 8.69 -8.24
C THR A 277 -30.53 7.46 -7.50
N GLY A 278 -31.47 7.61 -6.57
CA GLY A 278 -32.01 6.52 -5.75
C GLY A 278 -31.01 5.90 -4.78
N SER A 279 -29.85 6.53 -4.58
CA SER A 279 -28.77 6.08 -3.69
C SER A 279 -28.41 7.15 -2.67
N ASP A 280 -28.12 6.73 -1.45
CA ASP A 280 -27.54 7.60 -0.43
C ASP A 280 -26.04 7.81 -0.73
N ILE A 281 -25.58 9.06 -0.60
CA ILE A 281 -24.14 9.42 -0.52
C ILE A 281 -23.68 9.26 0.92
#